data_AF-B5AZS2-F1
#
_entry.id   AF-B5AZS2-F1
#
_cell.length_a   1.000
_cell.length_b   1.000
_cell.length_c   1.000
_cell.angle_alpha   90.00
_cell.angle_beta   90.00
_cell.angle_gamma   90.00
#
_symmetry.space_group_name_H-M   'P 1'
#
loop_
_entity.id
_entity.type
_entity.pdbx_description
1 polymer ?
#
loop_
_entity_poly.entity_id
_entity_poly.type
_entity_poly.pdbx_seq_one_letter_code
_entity_poly.pdbx_strand_id
1 'polypeptide(L)'
;LCEGGELFDRIVAKGHYSERAAAEDSPLKATDFGLPVFFKPGDVFKDLVGSAYYVAPEVLRRSYGAEADIWSAGVILYVLLSGV
;
A
#
# COMPACT_ATOMS: atom_id res chain seq x y z
N LEU A 1 6.65 -14.19 -8.44
CA LEU A 1 5.85 -14.36 -7.21
C LEU A 1 6.79 -14.11 -6.04
N CYS A 2 6.42 -13.25 -5.09
CA CYS A 2 7.14 -13.19 -3.82
C CYS A 2 6.75 -14.44 -3.03
N GLU A 3 7.69 -15.32 -2.68
CA GLU A 3 7.45 -16.35 -1.69
C GLU A 3 7.29 -15.63 -0.34
N GLY A 4 6.06 -15.59 0.16
CA GLY A 4 5.75 -15.05 1.49
C GLY A 4 6.07 -16.09 2.55
N GLY A 5 6.74 -15.67 3.63
CA GLY A 5 7.04 -16.55 4.78
C GLY A 5 8.34 -16.21 5.50
N GLU A 6 9.39 -15.85 4.76
CA GLU A 6 10.73 -15.67 5.34
C GLU A 6 10.81 -14.58 6.43
N LEU A 7 10.02 -13.51 6.29
CA LEU A 7 9.92 -12.49 7.32
C LEU A 7 9.29 -13.05 8.60
N PHE A 8 8.26 -13.89 8.47
CA PHE A 8 7.59 -14.51 9.60
C PHE A 8 8.53 -15.51 10.31
N ASP A 9 9.27 -16.31 9.55
CA ASP A 9 10.25 -17.25 10.10
C ASP A 9 11.36 -16.53 10.88
N ARG A 10 11.85 -15.40 10.36
CA ARG A 10 12.82 -14.53 11.06
C ARG A 10 12.23 -13.90 12.32
N ILE A 11 10.96 -13.49 12.30
CA ILE A 11 10.28 -12.94 13.47
C ILE A 11 10.20 -13.99 14.58
N VAL A 12 9.74 -15.20 14.24
CA VAL A 12 9.62 -16.32 15.20
C VAL A 12 10.98 -16.71 15.77
N ALA A 13 12.02 -16.79 14.95
CA ALA A 13 13.36 -17.20 15.39
C ALA A 13 14.02 -16.20 16.35
N LYS A 14 13.80 -14.89 16.18
CA LYS A 14 14.42 -13.85 17.03
C LYS A 14 13.69 -13.66 18.37
N GLY A 15 12.40 -13.99 18.45
CA GLY A 15 11.57 -13.97 19.67
C GLY A 15 11.21 -12.57 20.19
N HIS A 16 12.17 -11.65 20.25
CA HIS A 16 11.96 -10.27 20.71
C HIS A 16 12.65 -9.25 19.79
N TYR A 17 11.98 -8.12 19.56
CA TYR A 17 12.50 -6.99 18.78
C TYR A 17 12.34 -5.70 19.59
N SER A 18 13.37 -4.85 19.58
CA SER A 18 13.18 -3.42 19.85
C SER A 18 12.55 -2.76 18.62
N GLU A 19 11.88 -1.62 18.78
CA GLU A 19 11.29 -0.89 17.66
C GLU A 19 12.30 -0.59 16.54
N ARG A 20 13.52 -0.18 16.92
CA ARG A 20 14.61 0.06 15.97
C ARG A 20 15.00 -1.20 15.20
N ALA A 21 15.16 -2.33 15.90
CA ALA A 21 15.52 -3.58 15.26
C ALA A 21 14.40 -4.11 14.36
N ALA A 22 13.13 -3.89 14.73
CA ALA A 22 11.99 -4.23 13.90
C ALA A 22 11.97 -3.38 12.62
N ALA A 23 12.24 -2.07 12.73
CA ALA A 23 12.28 -1.16 11.59
C ALA A 23 13.41 -1.51 10.59
N GLU A 24 14.57 -1.93 11.08
CA GLU A 24 15.70 -2.34 10.22
C GLU A 24 15.45 -3.69 9.53
N ASP A 25 14.77 -4.64 10.19
CA ASP A 25 14.56 -6.01 9.68
C ASP A 25 13.23 -6.22 8.91
N SER A 26 12.31 -5.24 8.96
CA SER A 26 10.95 -5.38 8.42
C SER A 26 10.63 -4.30 7.36
N PRO A 27 11.19 -4.42 6.14
CA PRO A 27 10.86 -3.50 5.06
C PRO A 27 9.37 -3.60 4.72
N LEU A 28 8.70 -2.44 4.56
CA LEU A 28 7.31 -2.39 4.11
C LEU A 28 7.21 -2.94 2.68
N LYS A 29 6.28 -3.86 2.46
CA LYS A 29 5.99 -4.41 1.13
C LYS A 29 4.51 -4.24 0.84
N ALA A 30 4.19 -3.62 -0.29
CA ALA A 30 2.81 -3.66 -0.80
C ALA A 30 2.46 -5.09 -1.19
N THR A 31 1.23 -5.49 -0.89
CA THR A 31 0.68 -6.83 -1.18
C THR A 31 -0.71 -6.69 -1.78
N ASP A 32 -1.32 -7.81 -2.15
CA ASP A 32 -2.66 -7.82 -2.76
C ASP A 32 -2.74 -7.05 -4.07
N PHE A 33 -1.78 -7.35 -4.95
CA PHE A 33 -1.73 -6.88 -6.33
C PHE A 33 -2.77 -7.59 -7.22
N GLY A 34 -4.03 -7.72 -6.76
CA GLY A 34 -5.13 -8.30 -7.54
C GLY A 34 -5.75 -7.35 -8.58
N LEU A 35 -5.51 -6.04 -8.42
CA LEU A 35 -6.05 -4.97 -9.27
C LEU A 35 -5.04 -4.07 -10.02
N PRO A 36 -3.71 -4.24 -9.95
CA PRO A 36 -2.79 -3.34 -10.63
C PRO A 36 -2.89 -3.52 -12.15
N VAL A 37 -2.73 -2.40 -12.84
CA VAL A 37 -2.72 -2.32 -14.28
C VAL A 37 -1.43 -1.64 -14.73
N PHE A 38 -0.85 -2.14 -15.82
CA PHE A 38 0.23 -1.42 -16.49
C PHE A 38 -0.34 -0.16 -17.13
N PHE A 39 0.36 0.96 -16.99
CA PHE A 39 -0.07 2.24 -17.53
C PHE A 39 1.06 2.98 -18.26
N LYS A 40 0.67 3.90 -19.12
CA LYS A 40 1.53 4.90 -19.74
C LYS A 40 1.16 6.28 -19.22
N PRO A 41 2.12 7.23 -19.15
CA PRO A 41 1.80 8.61 -18.80
C PRO A 41 0.68 9.17 -19.70
N GLY A 42 -0.36 9.71 -19.08
CA GLY A 42 -1.55 10.23 -19.77
C GLY A 42 -2.71 9.25 -19.92
N ASP A 43 -2.56 7.99 -19.51
CA ASP A 43 -3.67 7.04 -19.44
C ASP A 43 -4.72 7.50 -18.43
N VAL A 44 -6.00 7.34 -18.78
CA VAL A 44 -7.13 7.67 -17.91
C VAL A 44 -7.96 6.41 -17.66
N PHE A 45 -8.12 6.08 -16.39
CA PHE A 45 -8.87 4.94 -15.92
C PHE A 45 -10.31 5.31 -15.55
N LYS A 46 -11.23 4.35 -15.76
CA LYS A 46 -12.67 4.54 -15.56
C LYS A 46 -13.31 3.55 -14.59
N ASP A 47 -12.56 2.53 -14.18
CA ASP A 47 -13.05 1.52 -13.26
C ASP A 47 -13.13 2.10 -11.84
N LEU A 48 -14.19 1.74 -11.12
CA LEU A 48 -14.38 2.10 -9.73
C LEU A 48 -13.70 1.04 -8.85
N VAL A 49 -12.47 1.32 -8.43
CA VAL A 49 -11.63 0.42 -7.63
C VAL A 49 -11.12 1.12 -6.38
N GLY A 50 -10.74 0.33 -5.37
CA GLY A 50 -10.22 0.83 -4.10
C GLY A 50 -11.17 0.66 -2.92
N SER A 51 -10.61 0.72 -1.72
CA SER A 51 -11.37 0.62 -0.47
C SER A 51 -11.89 1.99 -0.04
N ALA A 52 -13.12 2.03 0.50
CA ALA A 52 -13.89 3.26 0.71
C ALA A 52 -13.15 4.39 1.46
N TYR A 53 -12.29 4.07 2.43
CA TYR A 53 -11.56 5.09 3.20
C TYR A 53 -10.32 5.65 2.50
N TYR A 54 -9.78 4.92 1.52
CA TYR A 54 -8.50 5.23 0.88
C TYR A 54 -8.67 5.70 -0.57
N VAL A 55 -9.85 5.47 -1.17
CA VAL A 55 -10.12 5.78 -2.57
C VAL A 55 -10.07 7.28 -2.85
N ALA A 56 -9.38 7.65 -3.93
CA ALA A 56 -9.29 9.04 -4.38
C ALA A 56 -10.62 9.52 -4.97
N PRO A 57 -11.00 10.80 -4.79
CA PRO A 57 -12.29 11.29 -5.26
C PRO A 57 -12.42 11.31 -6.79
N GLU A 58 -11.33 11.42 -7.54
CA GLU A 58 -11.28 11.29 -9.00
C GLU A 58 -11.57 9.86 -9.49
N VAL A 59 -11.31 8.84 -8.67
CA VAL A 59 -11.69 7.45 -8.96
C VAL A 59 -13.21 7.30 -8.93
N LEU A 60 -13.87 7.96 -7.98
CA LEU A 60 -15.35 8.03 -7.91
C LEU A 60 -15.94 8.72 -9.16
N ARG A 61 -15.20 9.66 -9.74
CA ARG A 61 -15.57 10.35 -10.99
C ARG A 61 -15.16 9.57 -12.24
N ARG A 62 -14.53 8.40 -12.09
CA ARG A 62 -14.12 7.50 -13.20
C ARG A 62 -13.23 8.21 -14.23
N SER A 63 -12.38 9.10 -13.76
CA SER A 63 -11.44 9.86 -14.59
C SER A 63 -10.21 10.17 -13.77
N TYR A 64 -9.31 9.20 -13.67
CA TYR A 64 -8.10 9.29 -12.85
C TYR A 64 -6.89 8.67 -13.57
N GLY A 65 -5.69 9.08 -13.15
CA GLY A 65 -4.42 8.47 -13.55
C GLY A 65 -3.74 7.79 -12.36
N ALA A 66 -2.44 7.51 -12.49
CA ALA A 66 -1.64 6.88 -11.44
C ALA A 66 -1.50 7.74 -10.17
N GLU A 67 -1.84 9.03 -10.24
CA GLU A 67 -1.84 9.96 -9.12
C GLU A 67 -2.84 9.55 -8.02
N ALA A 68 -3.86 8.74 -8.34
CA ALA A 68 -4.79 8.18 -7.35
C ALA A 68 -4.09 7.31 -6.28
N ASP A 69 -2.96 6.70 -6.61
CA ASP A 69 -2.16 5.94 -5.64
C ASP A 69 -1.45 6.87 -4.65
N ILE A 70 -1.06 8.08 -5.09
CA ILE A 70 -0.46 9.11 -4.23
C ILE A 70 -1.47 9.58 -3.19
N TRP A 71 -2.73 9.78 -3.60
CA TRP A 71 -3.81 10.09 -2.67
C TRP A 71 -3.95 9.01 -1.59
N SER A 72 -4.03 7.74 -2.02
CA SER A 72 -4.18 6.60 -1.11
C SER A 72 -3.01 6.49 -0.13
N ALA A 73 -1.77 6.70 -0.61
CA ALA A 73 -0.59 6.77 0.24
C ALA A 73 -0.64 7.92 1.25
N GLY A 74 -1.19 9.09 0.86
CA GLY A 74 -1.42 10.22 1.75
C GLY A 74 -2.41 9.90 2.88
N VAL A 75 -3.49 9.18 2.59
CA VAL A 75 -4.45 8.72 3.61
C VAL A 75 -3.78 7.76 4.59
N ILE A 76 -3.00 6.79 4.09
CA ILE A 76 -2.25 5.85 4.93
C ILE A 76 -1.28 6.62 5.85
N LEU A 77 -0.53 7.58 5.29
CA LEU A 77 0.38 8.41 6.07
C LEU A 77 -0.36 9.19 7.17
N TYR A 78 -1.51 9.78 6.84
CA TYR A 78 -2.33 10.50 7.82
C TYR A 78 -2.74 9.60 8.98
N VAL A 79 -3.25 8.39 8.70
CA VAL A 79 -3.60 7.39 9.71
C VAL A 79 -2.40 7.04 10.59
N LEU A 80 -1.23 6.79 9.99
CA LEU A 80 0.00 6.45 10.72
C LEU A 80 0.47 7.58 11.66
N LEU A 81 0.29 8.84 11.28
CA LEU A 81 0.73 9.99 12.08
C LEU A 81 -0.28 10.45 13.13
N SER A 82 -1.58 10.25 12.88
CA SER A 82 -2.65 10.78 13.74
C SER A 82 -3.35 9.72 14.58
N GLY A 83 -3.23 8.44 14.24
CA GLY A 83 -3.80 7.32 15.00
C GLY A 83 -5.32 7.15 14.86
N VAL A 84 -5.90 7.67 13.78
CA VAL A 84 -7.34 7.59 13.45
C VAL A 84 -7.68 6.24 12.84
#